data_AF-Q56675-F1
#
_entry.id   AF-Q56675-F1
#
_cell.length_a   1.000
_cell.length_b   1.000
_cell.length_c   1.000
_cell.angle_alpha   90.00
_cell.angle_beta   90.00
_cell.angle_gamma   90.00
#
_symmetry.space_group_name_H-M   'P 1'
#
loop_
_entity.id
_entity.type
_entity.pdbx_description
1 polymer ?
#
loop_
_entity_poly.entity_id
_entity_poly.type
_entity_poly.pdbx_seq_one_letter_code
_entity_poly.pdbx_strand_id
1 'polypeptide(L)'
;MSVVNEALAKSAQRSHSRLSNIERIDVPKPKARPAWLWVMLGFGVSLAVGGWSISLQSVDTIPSSAEVVRPEVPSPTQKTTQQSIALYQAPVNSEALVKNETLVQKETLPKNETSVKNAVLAKVEGSPTSLKQTANRQREQTALGSELNAEPVLNLVDNSEPSFFEEEVSSLPSSSPVMIVEQVSLTPEQLAQKALQRAQKAMESNELQTAVSAYTEALRYTPHDEMARQKLAALYYGKGDGRKAFDLMQAGIERNPDGEVLRLALAKLLVKEKQEASALVPLAYLPSQPSIEYLSLRAALAQKTKQDEIARESYQQLTEKDPNNGRWWLGLAIQQERALQWPAAQHAYQQALNKVGLSSQSQAFIHQRLQLLASLEETQSAN
;
A
#
# COMPACT_ATOMS: atom_id res chain seq x y z
N MET A 1 32.40 -26.24 -57.81
CA MET A 1 31.34 -25.22 -57.69
C MET A 1 29.92 -25.71 -58.03
N SER A 2 29.69 -26.65 -58.97
CA SER A 2 28.32 -26.92 -59.47
C SER A 2 27.30 -27.55 -58.49
N VAL A 3 27.73 -28.45 -57.59
CA VAL A 3 26.81 -29.35 -56.84
C VAL A 3 25.91 -28.61 -55.82
N VAL A 4 26.40 -27.51 -55.23
CA VAL A 4 25.66 -26.77 -54.18
C VAL A 4 24.44 -26.04 -54.75
N ASN A 5 24.56 -25.45 -55.94
CA ASN A 5 23.44 -24.76 -56.59
C ASN A 5 22.33 -25.73 -57.01
N GLU A 6 22.71 -26.96 -57.42
CA GLU A 6 21.74 -28.00 -57.78
C GLU A 6 20.95 -28.50 -56.56
N ALA A 7 21.58 -28.57 -55.39
CA ALA A 7 20.92 -28.90 -54.13
C ALA A 7 19.91 -27.84 -53.69
N LEU A 8 20.22 -26.55 -53.89
CA LEU A 8 19.29 -25.44 -53.64
C LEU A 8 18.10 -25.44 -54.60
N ALA A 9 18.33 -25.69 -55.91
CA ALA A 9 17.24 -25.79 -56.89
C ALA A 9 16.25 -26.93 -56.53
N LYS A 10 16.77 -28.09 -56.13
CA LYS A 10 15.96 -29.27 -55.75
C LYS A 10 15.19 -29.12 -54.43
N SER A 11 15.51 -28.14 -53.57
CA SER A 11 14.71 -27.83 -52.39
C SER A 11 13.53 -26.91 -52.73
N ALA A 12 13.77 -25.85 -53.52
CA ALA A 12 12.75 -24.89 -53.94
C ALA A 12 11.58 -25.53 -54.70
N GLN A 13 11.82 -26.60 -55.47
CA GLN A 13 10.77 -27.25 -56.25
C GLN A 13 9.85 -28.19 -55.44
N ARG A 14 10.18 -28.48 -54.17
CA ARG A 14 9.36 -29.32 -53.26
C ARG A 14 8.34 -28.56 -52.40
N SER A 15 8.40 -27.24 -52.35
CA SER A 15 7.44 -26.41 -51.59
C SER A 15 6.13 -26.18 -52.35
N HIS A 16 6.20 -25.99 -53.68
CA HIS A 16 5.05 -25.63 -54.51
C HIS A 16 4.02 -26.77 -54.68
N SER A 17 4.40 -28.04 -54.50
CA SER A 17 3.50 -29.20 -54.63
C SER A 17 2.62 -29.48 -53.39
N ARG A 18 2.70 -28.66 -52.33
CA ARG A 18 1.87 -28.80 -51.11
C ARG A 18 0.68 -27.83 -51.03
N LEU A 19 0.44 -27.01 -52.05
CA LEU A 19 -0.61 -25.98 -52.04
C LEU A 19 -1.84 -26.31 -52.91
N SER A 20 -1.86 -27.47 -53.59
CA SER A 20 -2.94 -27.87 -54.51
C SER A 20 -4.13 -28.57 -53.85
N ASN A 21 -4.28 -28.49 -52.53
CA ASN A 21 -5.43 -29.09 -51.82
C ASN A 21 -5.89 -28.25 -50.61
N ILE A 22 -6.10 -26.94 -50.84
CA ILE A 22 -6.79 -26.07 -49.89
C ILE A 22 -8.25 -25.94 -50.34
N GLU A 23 -9.08 -26.87 -49.88
CA GLU A 23 -10.53 -26.79 -50.11
C GLU A 23 -11.12 -25.62 -49.29
N ARG A 24 -11.92 -24.79 -49.97
CA ARG A 24 -12.49 -23.57 -49.36
C ARG A 24 -13.70 -23.94 -48.50
N ILE A 25 -13.46 -24.17 -47.20
CA ILE A 25 -14.52 -24.32 -46.21
C ILE A 25 -15.37 -23.05 -46.19
N ASP A 26 -16.59 -23.12 -46.75
CA ASP A 26 -17.51 -22.00 -46.79
C ASP A 26 -18.29 -21.90 -45.47
N VAL A 27 -17.83 -21.01 -44.59
CA VAL A 27 -18.41 -20.83 -43.26
C VAL A 27 -19.69 -19.97 -43.39
N PRO A 28 -20.89 -20.49 -43.06
CA PRO A 28 -22.12 -19.75 -43.23
C PRO A 28 -22.14 -18.51 -42.34
N LYS A 29 -22.34 -17.34 -42.94
CA LYS A 29 -22.36 -16.04 -42.24
C LYS A 29 -23.40 -16.07 -41.12
N PRO A 30 -23.04 -15.68 -39.87
CA PRO A 30 -23.97 -15.75 -38.75
C PRO A 30 -25.17 -14.83 -38.97
N LYS A 31 -26.38 -15.37 -38.75
CA LYS A 31 -27.65 -14.68 -39.02
C LYS A 31 -27.84 -13.52 -38.04
N ALA A 32 -27.53 -12.31 -38.49
CA ALA A 32 -27.61 -11.10 -37.67
C ALA A 32 -29.02 -10.90 -37.08
N ARG A 33 -29.09 -10.66 -35.77
CA ARG A 33 -30.35 -10.31 -35.08
C ARG A 33 -30.65 -8.82 -35.32
N PRO A 34 -31.91 -8.40 -35.51
CA PRO A 34 -32.25 -7.01 -35.80
C PRO A 34 -31.90 -6.11 -34.60
N ALA A 35 -31.15 -5.04 -34.86
CA ALA A 35 -30.65 -4.13 -33.82
C ALA A 35 -31.75 -3.36 -33.06
N TRP A 36 -32.99 -3.35 -33.58
CA TRP A 36 -34.12 -2.62 -33.01
C TRP A 36 -34.45 -2.96 -31.55
N LEU A 37 -34.07 -4.15 -31.06
CA LEU A 37 -34.27 -4.56 -29.67
C LEU A 37 -33.48 -3.69 -28.68
N TRP A 38 -32.29 -3.22 -29.07
CA TRP A 38 -31.49 -2.31 -28.25
C TRP A 38 -32.06 -0.88 -28.25
N VAL A 39 -32.67 -0.45 -29.36
CA VAL A 39 -33.32 0.87 -29.47
C VAL A 39 -34.56 0.93 -28.56
N MET A 40 -35.40 -0.10 -28.59
CA MET A 40 -36.58 -0.20 -27.71
C MET A 40 -36.20 -0.28 -26.23
N LEU A 41 -35.14 -1.02 -25.88
CA LEU A 41 -34.62 -1.09 -24.51
C LEU A 41 -34.14 0.28 -24.01
N GLY A 42 -33.39 1.02 -24.83
CA GLY A 42 -32.89 2.35 -24.48
C GLY A 42 -34.00 3.39 -24.28
N PHE A 43 -35.04 3.36 -25.12
CA PHE A 43 -36.17 4.30 -25.01
C PHE A 43 -36.99 4.07 -23.73
N GLY A 44 -37.21 2.81 -23.34
CA GLY A 44 -37.94 2.47 -22.11
C GLY A 44 -37.28 2.99 -20.82
N VAL A 45 -35.95 2.96 -20.74
CA VAL A 45 -35.21 3.49 -19.57
C VAL A 45 -35.31 5.01 -19.48
N SER A 46 -35.34 5.73 -20.62
CA SER A 46 -35.42 7.19 -20.65
C SER A 46 -36.71 7.73 -20.03
N LEU A 47 -37.84 7.07 -20.26
CA LEU A 47 -39.14 7.47 -19.69
C LEU A 47 -39.26 7.22 -18.17
N ALA A 48 -38.51 6.26 -17.62
CA ALA A 48 -38.56 5.95 -16.18
C ALA A 48 -37.95 7.08 -15.31
N VAL A 49 -36.95 7.79 -15.83
CA VAL A 49 -36.23 8.85 -15.09
C VAL A 49 -37.00 10.20 -15.10
N GLY A 50 -37.80 10.45 -16.14
CA GLY A 50 -38.55 11.71 -16.28
C GLY A 50 -39.80 11.84 -15.38
N GLY A 51 -40.30 10.74 -14.81
CA GLY A 51 -41.62 10.71 -14.13
C GLY A 51 -41.64 11.12 -12.65
N TRP A 52 -40.48 11.36 -12.02
CA TRP A 52 -40.35 11.46 -10.55
C TRP A 52 -40.06 12.87 -10.01
N SER A 53 -40.26 13.92 -10.80
CA SER A 53 -39.97 15.32 -10.41
C SER A 53 -41.19 16.20 -10.17
N ILE A 54 -42.43 15.71 -10.37
CA ILE A 54 -43.64 16.54 -10.32
C ILE A 54 -44.81 15.88 -9.55
N SER A 55 -44.55 15.48 -8.31
CA SER A 55 -45.59 15.42 -7.26
C SER A 55 -44.96 15.41 -5.87
N LEU A 56 -45.42 16.32 -5.00
CA LEU A 56 -45.44 16.32 -3.52
C LEU A 56 -45.29 17.76 -2.97
N GLN A 57 -46.31 18.58 -3.22
CA GLN A 57 -46.67 19.70 -2.35
C GLN A 57 -48.12 19.55 -1.93
N SER A 58 -48.32 19.02 -0.74
CA SER A 58 -49.61 18.96 -0.04
C SER A 58 -49.38 19.42 1.40
N VAL A 59 -49.84 20.63 1.71
CA VAL A 59 -49.96 21.11 3.08
C VAL A 59 -51.03 20.28 3.78
N ASP A 60 -50.77 19.86 5.02
CA ASP A 60 -51.83 19.32 5.87
C ASP A 60 -51.76 19.94 7.28
N THR A 61 -52.93 20.17 7.86
CA THR A 61 -53.08 21.02 9.05
C THR A 61 -54.07 20.38 10.03
N ILE A 62 -53.61 20.00 11.22
CA ILE A 62 -54.48 19.45 12.28
C ILE A 62 -54.14 20.17 13.60
N PRO A 63 -55.13 20.71 14.34
CA PRO A 63 -54.90 21.47 15.57
C PRO A 63 -54.68 20.56 16.79
N SER A 64 -54.13 21.14 17.85
CA SER A 64 -54.13 20.54 19.19
C SER A 64 -54.83 21.48 20.18
N SER A 65 -55.96 21.02 20.73
CA SER A 65 -56.67 21.70 21.81
C SER A 65 -56.52 20.88 23.09
N ALA A 66 -55.85 21.46 24.09
CA ALA A 66 -55.87 21.01 25.47
C ALA A 66 -55.95 22.26 26.37
N GLU A 67 -56.98 22.32 27.20
CA GLU A 67 -57.33 23.48 28.01
C GLU A 67 -56.93 23.26 29.50
N VAL A 68 -57.16 24.28 30.32
CA VAL A 68 -57.36 24.28 31.79
C VAL A 68 -56.20 24.86 32.64
N VAL A 69 -56.63 25.63 33.65
CA VAL A 69 -55.91 26.40 34.70
C VAL A 69 -55.26 27.74 34.30
N ARG A 70 -55.92 28.82 34.76
CA ARG A 70 -55.34 30.12 35.17
C ARG A 70 -55.62 30.29 36.68
N PRO A 71 -54.78 31.00 37.45
CA PRO A 71 -54.91 32.46 37.67
C PRO A 71 -53.56 33.19 37.51
N GLU A 72 -53.41 34.45 37.12
CA GLU A 72 -54.12 35.72 37.42
C GLU A 72 -53.60 36.49 38.65
N VAL A 73 -52.81 37.55 38.37
CA VAL A 73 -52.74 38.86 39.07
C VAL A 73 -52.08 39.89 38.13
N PRO A 74 -52.25 41.23 38.30
CA PRO A 74 -52.10 42.20 37.19
C PRO A 74 -51.09 43.36 37.37
N SER A 75 -50.97 44.19 36.32
CA SER A 75 -50.62 45.64 36.33
C SER A 75 -49.15 46.09 36.52
N PRO A 76 -48.76 47.34 36.12
CA PRO A 76 -49.32 48.18 35.04
C PRO A 76 -48.31 49.07 34.24
N THR A 77 -48.84 49.80 33.24
CA THR A 77 -48.39 51.13 32.73
C THR A 77 -47.21 51.23 31.74
N GLN A 78 -47.37 52.16 30.79
CA GLN A 78 -46.49 52.51 29.66
C GLN A 78 -45.52 53.66 29.99
N LYS A 79 -44.43 53.81 29.21
CA LYS A 79 -44.09 55.11 28.58
C LYS A 79 -43.02 55.01 27.47
N THR A 80 -43.21 55.83 26.44
CA THR A 80 -42.30 56.06 25.31
C THR A 80 -41.12 56.97 25.67
N THR A 81 -39.92 56.68 25.16
CA THR A 81 -38.91 57.67 24.71
C THR A 81 -37.97 57.00 23.69
N GLN A 82 -37.46 57.76 22.71
CA GLN A 82 -36.49 57.30 21.70
C GLN A 82 -35.05 57.48 22.19
N GLN A 83 -34.12 56.60 21.76
CA GLN A 83 -32.89 57.08 21.12
C GLN A 83 -32.18 55.98 20.31
N SER A 84 -31.27 56.40 19.43
CA SER A 84 -30.74 55.62 18.31
C SER A 84 -29.46 54.84 18.63
N ILE A 85 -29.30 53.71 17.94
CA ILE A 85 -28.07 52.90 17.92
C ILE A 85 -26.91 53.73 17.35
N ALA A 86 -25.76 53.71 18.03
CA ALA A 86 -24.50 54.24 17.50
C ALA A 86 -23.58 53.08 17.06
N LEU A 87 -23.52 52.79 15.75
CA LEU A 87 -22.35 52.09 15.19
C LEU A 87 -21.21 53.10 15.02
N TYR A 88 -20.03 52.75 15.51
CA TYR A 88 -18.84 53.59 15.36
C TYR A 88 -18.09 53.24 14.07
N GLN A 89 -17.97 54.18 13.15
CA GLN A 89 -17.04 54.14 12.03
C GLN A 89 -16.08 55.32 12.12
N ALA A 90 -14.82 55.10 11.74
CA ALA A 90 -13.79 56.13 11.60
C ALA A 90 -13.44 56.30 10.11
N PRO A 91 -13.01 57.50 9.67
CA PRO A 91 -13.34 57.98 8.33
C PRO A 91 -12.32 57.68 7.23
N VAL A 92 -12.78 57.86 5.99
CA VAL A 92 -12.00 57.89 4.74
C VAL A 92 -12.03 59.32 4.19
N ASN A 93 -10.96 59.79 3.53
CA ASN A 93 -11.14 60.67 2.37
C ASN A 93 -9.92 60.71 1.43
N SER A 94 -10.16 61.15 0.19
CA SER A 94 -9.22 61.23 -0.95
C SER A 94 -9.17 62.70 -1.47
N GLU A 95 -8.51 63.13 -2.56
CA GLU A 95 -7.86 62.49 -3.72
C GLU A 95 -6.44 63.11 -3.98
N ALA A 96 -5.86 63.47 -5.15
CA ALA A 96 -6.28 63.58 -6.56
C ALA A 96 -5.13 63.62 -7.59
N LEU A 97 -5.45 63.11 -8.80
CA LEU A 97 -5.03 63.54 -10.15
C LEU A 97 -3.56 63.47 -10.66
N VAL A 98 -3.45 62.89 -11.87
CA VAL A 98 -2.72 63.39 -13.07
C VAL A 98 -1.26 62.92 -13.38
N LYS A 99 -1.22 62.04 -14.41
CA LYS A 99 -0.34 62.00 -15.62
C LYS A 99 1.05 61.34 -15.66
N ASN A 100 1.23 60.79 -16.88
CA ASN A 100 2.41 60.64 -17.74
C ASN A 100 3.22 59.33 -17.73
N GLU A 101 3.55 58.94 -18.96
CA GLU A 101 4.38 57.80 -19.34
C GLU A 101 5.88 58.11 -19.09
N THR A 102 6.77 57.11 -19.23
CA THR A 102 7.75 57.00 -20.36
C THR A 102 9.00 56.17 -19.97
N LEU A 103 9.24 55.08 -20.72
CA LEU A 103 10.51 54.38 -21.04
C LEU A 103 11.70 54.20 -20.02
N VAL A 104 12.06 52.91 -19.82
CA VAL A 104 13.37 52.28 -20.19
C VAL A 104 14.63 52.34 -19.28
N GLN A 105 15.36 51.20 -19.32
CA GLN A 105 16.75 50.91 -18.90
C GLN A 105 17.06 50.93 -17.38
N LYS A 106 18.12 50.30 -16.86
CA LYS A 106 19.00 49.13 -17.18
C LYS A 106 20.33 49.39 -16.42
N GLU A 107 20.97 48.33 -15.91
CA GLU A 107 22.28 48.39 -15.22
C GLU A 107 22.27 49.19 -13.88
N THR A 108 23.22 49.01 -12.96
CA THR A 108 24.47 48.21 -12.99
C THR A 108 24.74 47.50 -11.66
N LEU A 109 25.66 46.52 -11.68
CA LEU A 109 26.39 46.05 -10.49
C LEU A 109 27.22 47.18 -9.85
N PRO A 110 27.66 47.00 -8.59
CA PRO A 110 29.11 46.87 -8.41
C PRO A 110 29.54 45.69 -7.51
N LYS A 111 30.81 45.28 -7.67
CA LYS A 111 31.55 44.38 -6.76
C LYS A 111 32.34 45.21 -5.75
N ASN A 112 32.65 44.64 -4.57
CA ASN A 112 34.01 44.26 -4.14
C ASN A 112 33.94 43.58 -2.74
N GLU A 113 34.57 42.42 -2.52
CA GLU A 113 35.93 42.19 -1.98
C GLU A 113 36.11 42.54 -0.48
N THR A 114 36.94 41.87 0.35
CA THR A 114 37.58 40.53 0.32
C THR A 114 38.18 40.25 1.72
N SER A 115 37.97 39.06 2.31
CA SER A 115 38.85 38.40 3.32
C SER A 115 38.25 37.01 3.65
N VAL A 116 38.79 35.85 3.27
CA VAL A 116 40.13 35.25 3.49
C VAL A 116 40.38 34.80 4.94
N LYS A 117 40.23 33.49 5.18
CA LYS A 117 41.09 32.72 6.09
C LYS A 117 41.12 31.25 5.64
N ASN A 118 42.33 30.69 5.55
CA ASN A 118 42.56 29.35 5.01
C ASN A 118 42.59 28.28 6.10
N ALA A 119 42.19 27.06 5.74
CA ALA A 119 42.69 25.81 6.32
C ALA A 119 42.83 24.79 5.18
N VAL A 120 43.91 24.01 5.16
CA VAL A 120 44.29 23.11 4.05
C VAL A 120 44.97 21.86 4.63
N LEU A 121 45.11 20.81 3.80
CA LEU A 121 45.61 19.45 4.08
C LEU A 121 44.61 18.52 4.80
N ALA A 122 44.58 17.21 4.52
CA ALA A 122 45.43 16.42 3.63
C ALA A 122 44.63 15.41 2.76
N LYS A 123 45.17 15.07 1.59
CA LYS A 123 44.78 13.91 0.77
C LYS A 123 45.89 12.86 0.85
N VAL A 124 45.53 11.58 0.92
CA VAL A 124 46.45 10.45 0.75
C VAL A 124 45.83 9.42 -0.20
N GLU A 125 46.54 9.11 -1.27
CA GLU A 125 46.33 7.90 -2.08
C GLU A 125 47.44 6.91 -1.74
N GLY A 126 47.14 5.61 -1.69
CA GLY A 126 48.13 4.59 -1.36
C GLY A 126 47.56 3.17 -1.35
N SER A 127 47.87 2.40 -2.38
CA SER A 127 47.73 0.94 -2.43
C SER A 127 49.08 0.37 -2.86
N PRO A 128 49.48 -0.80 -2.32
CA PRO A 128 49.68 -1.90 -3.26
C PRO A 128 49.31 -3.30 -2.74
N THR A 129 48.58 -4.03 -3.57
CA THR A 129 48.95 -5.37 -4.09
C THR A 129 49.50 -6.45 -3.13
N SER A 130 48.58 -7.35 -2.73
CA SER A 130 48.65 -8.83 -2.89
C SER A 130 49.86 -9.63 -2.35
N LEU A 131 49.55 -10.65 -1.53
CA LEU A 131 50.17 -11.97 -1.62
C LEU A 131 49.14 -13.09 -1.35
N LYS A 132 49.47 -14.33 -1.74
CA LYS A 132 48.60 -15.52 -1.71
C LYS A 132 49.06 -16.51 -0.62
N GLN A 133 48.17 -17.32 -0.05
CA GLN A 133 48.20 -18.81 -0.16
C GLN A 133 47.16 -19.54 0.70
N THR A 134 46.80 -20.76 0.25
CA THR A 134 46.28 -21.98 0.96
C THR A 134 45.15 -21.86 2.01
N ALA A 135 44.03 -22.60 2.01
CA ALA A 135 43.61 -23.93 1.51
C ALA A 135 43.55 -25.06 2.57
N ASN A 136 42.54 -25.93 2.40
CA ASN A 136 42.02 -26.96 3.30
C ASN A 136 41.43 -26.47 4.63
N ARG A 137 40.25 -26.91 5.12
CA ARG A 137 39.43 -28.13 4.95
C ARG A 137 39.92 -29.36 5.73
N GLN A 138 39.33 -29.57 6.90
CA GLN A 138 38.92 -30.92 7.33
C GLN A 138 37.62 -30.85 8.14
N ARG A 139 36.78 -31.89 7.99
CA ARG A 139 35.69 -32.21 8.93
C ARG A 139 36.23 -33.27 9.87
N GLU A 140 35.70 -33.34 11.07
CA GLU A 140 35.47 -34.64 11.69
C GLU A 140 34.17 -34.62 12.52
N GLN A 141 33.39 -35.69 12.40
CA GLN A 141 32.24 -35.99 13.24
C GLN A 141 32.51 -37.37 13.82
N THR A 142 32.44 -37.50 15.15
CA THR A 142 32.38 -38.80 15.81
C THR A 142 31.31 -38.72 16.89
N ALA A 143 30.58 -39.82 17.08
CA ALA A 143 29.47 -39.93 18.02
C ALA A 143 29.77 -41.02 19.07
N LEU A 144 28.75 -41.39 19.85
CA LEU A 144 28.78 -42.21 21.08
C LEU A 144 29.43 -41.48 22.28
N GLY A 145 28.90 -41.57 23.50
CA GLY A 145 27.65 -42.24 23.90
C GLY A 145 27.41 -42.21 25.43
N SER A 146 26.34 -42.89 25.86
CA SER A 146 25.98 -43.25 27.24
C SER A 146 25.54 -42.16 28.25
N GLU A 147 24.25 -42.29 28.59
CA GLU A 147 23.69 -42.40 29.96
C GLU A 147 23.58 -41.20 30.93
N LEU A 148 22.37 -41.07 31.48
CA LEU A 148 22.04 -40.38 32.71
C LEU A 148 22.39 -41.30 33.90
N ASN A 149 22.76 -40.76 35.07
CA ASN A 149 21.86 -40.75 36.25
C ASN A 149 22.44 -39.98 37.46
N ALA A 150 21.53 -39.56 38.35
CA ALA A 150 21.70 -39.28 39.79
C ALA A 150 22.60 -38.12 40.29
N GLU A 151 22.06 -37.46 41.33
CA GLU A 151 22.67 -36.41 42.18
C GLU A 151 23.09 -37.05 43.55
N PRO A 152 23.32 -36.29 44.64
CA PRO A 152 24.15 -35.10 44.85
C PRO A 152 25.27 -35.40 45.88
N VAL A 153 26.02 -34.38 46.35
CA VAL A 153 27.01 -34.54 47.44
C VAL A 153 26.75 -33.55 48.59
N LEU A 154 27.05 -34.01 49.82
CA LEU A 154 26.81 -33.36 51.12
C LEU A 154 27.35 -31.92 51.26
N ASN A 155 26.72 -31.17 52.17
CA ASN A 155 27.40 -30.25 53.06
C ASN A 155 27.15 -30.65 54.53
N LEU A 156 28.11 -30.36 55.40
CA LEU A 156 28.11 -30.71 56.84
C LEU A 156 27.15 -29.76 57.60
N VAL A 157 26.35 -30.21 58.58
CA VAL A 157 26.69 -30.76 59.91
C VAL A 157 27.45 -29.77 60.79
N ASP A 158 26.72 -29.18 61.74
CA ASP A 158 27.22 -28.69 63.03
C ASP A 158 26.20 -29.13 64.12
N ASN A 159 26.63 -29.27 65.39
CA ASN A 159 26.05 -30.29 66.28
C ASN A 159 26.10 -29.93 67.78
N SER A 160 24.94 -29.68 68.41
CA SER A 160 24.83 -29.33 69.84
C SER A 160 23.55 -29.87 70.54
N GLU A 161 23.58 -31.16 70.87
CA GLU A 161 22.91 -31.82 72.03
C GLU A 161 21.37 -31.79 72.25
N PRO A 162 20.80 -32.76 73.00
CA PRO A 162 19.36 -33.04 73.00
C PRO A 162 18.59 -32.51 74.21
N SER A 163 17.26 -32.56 74.13
CA SER A 163 16.37 -32.55 75.30
C SER A 163 15.23 -33.54 75.08
N PHE A 164 15.15 -34.54 75.97
CA PHE A 164 14.12 -35.57 75.94
C PHE A 164 12.77 -35.00 76.40
N PHE A 165 11.77 -35.09 75.53
CA PHE A 165 10.36 -35.19 75.93
C PHE A 165 9.70 -36.24 75.04
N GLU A 166 9.47 -37.42 75.61
CA GLU A 166 8.63 -38.46 75.01
C GLU A 166 7.17 -38.14 75.34
N GLU A 167 6.37 -37.75 74.36
CA GLU A 167 4.92 -37.72 74.52
C GLU A 167 4.18 -38.03 73.21
N GLU A 168 3.08 -38.78 73.36
CA GLU A 168 2.07 -39.21 72.39
C GLU A 168 2.49 -39.55 70.93
N VAL A 169 2.43 -40.85 70.64
CA VAL A 169 2.22 -41.41 69.28
C VAL A 169 0.81 -41.10 68.76
N SER A 170 0.54 -39.82 68.52
CA SER A 170 -0.73 -39.36 67.94
C SER A 170 -0.79 -39.64 66.43
N SER A 171 -1.94 -40.13 65.99
CA SER A 171 -2.22 -40.73 64.68
C SER A 171 -1.58 -40.04 63.46
N LEU A 172 -1.02 -40.87 62.56
CA LEU A 172 -0.69 -40.48 61.18
C LEU A 172 -1.87 -39.74 60.52
N PRO A 173 -1.74 -38.45 60.16
CA PRO A 173 -2.64 -37.87 59.18
C PRO A 173 -2.36 -38.55 57.83
N SER A 174 -3.39 -39.09 57.19
CA SER A 174 -3.25 -39.59 55.83
C SER A 174 -2.85 -38.43 54.92
N SER A 175 -1.71 -38.58 54.22
CA SER A 175 -1.25 -37.60 53.23
C SER A 175 -2.19 -37.63 52.02
N SER A 176 -3.31 -36.94 52.15
CA SER A 176 -4.20 -36.65 51.04
C SER A 176 -3.45 -35.76 50.05
N PRO A 177 -3.48 -36.06 48.74
CA PRO A 177 -2.74 -35.27 47.76
C PRO A 177 -3.34 -33.86 47.71
N VAL A 178 -2.61 -32.90 48.27
CA VAL A 178 -3.00 -31.48 48.25
C VAL A 178 -3.00 -31.01 46.80
N MET A 179 -4.19 -30.91 46.21
CA MET A 179 -4.37 -30.42 44.85
C MET A 179 -4.12 -28.90 44.84
N ILE A 180 -2.86 -28.51 44.60
CA ILE A 180 -2.48 -27.12 44.37
C ILE A 180 -3.04 -26.69 43.00
N VAL A 181 -4.25 -26.13 43.01
CA VAL A 181 -4.89 -25.57 41.80
C VAL A 181 -4.26 -24.21 41.51
N GLU A 182 -3.11 -24.21 40.85
CA GLU A 182 -2.47 -22.98 40.38
C GLU A 182 -3.32 -22.31 39.30
N GLN A 183 -3.92 -21.16 39.63
CA GLN A 183 -4.74 -20.38 38.70
C GLN A 183 -3.87 -19.56 37.76
N VAL A 184 -3.32 -20.21 36.73
CA VAL A 184 -2.55 -19.54 35.67
C VAL A 184 -3.44 -18.56 34.89
N SER A 185 -3.33 -17.27 35.21
CA SER A 185 -3.97 -16.20 34.47
C SER A 185 -3.35 -16.05 33.08
N LEU A 186 -4.18 -16.06 32.03
CA LEU A 186 -3.73 -15.95 30.65
C LEU A 186 -3.19 -14.54 30.34
N THR A 187 -2.06 -14.46 29.65
CA THR A 187 -1.51 -13.16 29.21
C THR A 187 -2.43 -12.50 28.17
N PRO A 188 -2.36 -11.16 27.95
CA PRO A 188 -3.12 -10.50 26.89
C PRO A 188 -2.89 -11.12 25.51
N GLU A 189 -1.67 -11.56 25.22
CA GLU A 189 -1.32 -12.25 23.96
C GLU A 189 -1.97 -13.64 23.86
N GLN A 190 -2.03 -14.41 24.95
CA GLN A 190 -2.73 -15.69 24.99
C GLN A 190 -4.25 -15.53 24.87
N LEU A 191 -4.81 -14.46 25.45
CA LEU A 191 -6.22 -14.09 25.30
C LEU A 191 -6.53 -13.65 23.85
N ALA A 192 -5.66 -12.84 23.26
CA ALA A 192 -5.71 -12.47 21.84
C ALA A 192 -5.68 -13.72 20.96
N GLN A 193 -4.72 -14.63 21.15
CA GLN A 193 -4.59 -15.84 20.35
C GLN A 193 -5.82 -16.75 20.46
N LYS A 194 -6.42 -16.89 21.65
CA LYS A 194 -7.70 -17.60 21.82
C LYS A 194 -8.88 -16.88 21.16
N ALA A 195 -8.85 -15.55 21.03
CA ALA A 195 -9.84 -14.78 20.26
C ALA A 195 -9.62 -14.94 18.75
N LEU A 196 -8.38 -14.90 18.26
CA LEU A 196 -8.02 -15.13 16.85
C LEU A 196 -8.38 -16.55 16.39
N GLN A 197 -8.16 -17.57 17.22
CA GLN A 197 -8.59 -18.95 16.93
C GLN A 197 -10.12 -19.07 16.80
N ARG A 198 -10.88 -18.42 17.69
CA ARG A 198 -12.35 -18.34 17.58
C ARG A 198 -12.78 -17.60 16.32
N ALA A 199 -12.13 -16.49 15.99
CA ALA A 199 -12.41 -15.70 14.81
C ALA A 199 -12.12 -16.47 13.51
N GLN A 200 -11.03 -17.24 13.46
CA GLN A 200 -10.66 -18.08 12.33
C GLN A 200 -11.64 -19.25 12.14
N LYS A 201 -12.02 -19.96 13.21
CA LYS A 201 -13.07 -20.99 13.15
C LYS A 201 -14.42 -20.43 12.71
N ALA A 202 -14.77 -19.23 13.14
CA ALA A 202 -15.98 -18.54 12.71
C ALA A 202 -15.95 -18.17 11.22
N MET A 203 -14.80 -17.73 10.68
CA MET A 203 -14.63 -17.52 9.23
C MET A 203 -14.84 -18.82 8.44
N GLU A 204 -14.25 -19.93 8.90
CA GLU A 204 -14.39 -21.26 8.28
C GLU A 204 -15.83 -21.79 8.35
N SER A 205 -16.57 -21.42 9.38
CA SER A 205 -17.98 -21.76 9.59
C SER A 205 -18.95 -20.77 8.93
N ASN A 206 -18.44 -19.76 8.20
CA ASN A 206 -19.18 -18.63 7.62
C ASN A 206 -20.00 -17.79 8.64
N GLU A 207 -19.66 -17.86 9.93
CA GLU A 207 -20.26 -17.08 11.01
C GLU A 207 -19.67 -15.66 11.07
N LEU A 208 -19.95 -14.84 10.06
CA LEU A 208 -19.28 -13.54 9.88
C LEU A 208 -19.41 -12.59 11.10
N GLN A 209 -20.53 -12.64 11.82
CA GLN A 209 -20.73 -11.82 13.04
C GLN A 209 -19.90 -12.35 14.23
N THR A 210 -19.81 -13.67 14.40
CA THR A 210 -18.91 -14.31 15.40
C THR A 210 -17.44 -14.01 15.09
N ALA A 211 -17.08 -13.96 13.80
CA ALA A 211 -15.74 -13.55 13.38
C ALA A 211 -15.47 -12.06 13.67
N VAL A 212 -16.41 -11.16 13.37
CA VAL A 212 -16.30 -9.72 13.69
C VAL A 212 -16.13 -9.48 15.19
N SER A 213 -16.92 -10.14 16.05
CA SER A 213 -16.80 -9.97 17.50
C SER A 213 -15.47 -10.52 18.03
N ALA A 214 -15.04 -11.69 17.57
CA ALA A 214 -13.79 -12.31 18.01
C ALA A 214 -12.52 -11.58 17.51
N TYR A 215 -12.49 -11.04 16.29
CA TYR A 215 -11.39 -10.14 15.86
C TYR A 215 -11.40 -8.82 16.62
N THR A 216 -12.57 -8.27 16.96
CA THR A 216 -12.68 -7.06 17.79
C THR A 216 -12.18 -7.31 19.21
N GLU A 217 -12.46 -8.49 19.77
CA GLU A 217 -11.94 -8.93 21.08
C GLU A 217 -10.41 -9.12 21.05
N ALA A 218 -9.87 -9.75 19.99
CA ALA A 218 -8.41 -9.91 19.84
C ALA A 218 -7.70 -8.55 19.84
N LEU A 219 -8.17 -7.60 19.03
CA LEU A 219 -7.62 -6.23 18.95
C LEU A 219 -7.77 -5.41 20.23
N ARG A 220 -8.64 -5.83 21.17
CA ARG A 220 -8.73 -5.24 22.52
C ARG A 220 -7.53 -5.63 23.38
N TYR A 221 -6.98 -6.83 23.18
CA TYR A 221 -5.80 -7.31 23.89
C TYR A 221 -4.49 -6.99 23.16
N THR A 222 -4.47 -7.05 21.81
CA THR A 222 -3.31 -6.73 20.96
C THR A 222 -3.61 -5.62 19.94
N PRO A 223 -3.68 -4.33 20.36
CA PRO A 223 -4.03 -3.21 19.47
C PRO A 223 -3.10 -2.98 18.27
N HIS A 224 -1.93 -3.62 18.25
CA HIS A 224 -0.92 -3.50 17.19
C HIS A 224 -0.97 -4.64 16.16
N ASP A 225 -1.87 -5.62 16.30
CA ASP A 225 -2.03 -6.70 15.32
C ASP A 225 -2.62 -6.18 13.99
N GLU A 226 -1.75 -6.06 12.98
CA GLU A 226 -2.13 -5.63 11.64
C GLU A 226 -2.96 -6.67 10.88
N MET A 227 -2.72 -7.96 11.12
CA MET A 227 -3.40 -9.05 10.41
C MET A 227 -4.84 -9.22 10.90
N ALA A 228 -5.06 -9.17 12.21
CA ALA A 228 -6.40 -9.15 12.81
C ALA A 228 -7.19 -7.91 12.36
N ARG A 229 -6.53 -6.75 12.33
CA ARG A 229 -7.11 -5.49 11.84
C ARG A 229 -7.47 -5.57 10.35
N GLN A 230 -6.59 -6.12 9.51
CA GLN A 230 -6.86 -6.33 8.09
C GLN A 230 -8.06 -7.26 7.87
N LYS A 231 -8.11 -8.40 8.56
CA LYS A 231 -9.23 -9.35 8.48
C LYS A 231 -10.56 -8.72 8.94
N LEU A 232 -10.54 -7.95 10.03
CA LEU A 232 -11.72 -7.23 10.52
C LEU A 232 -12.19 -6.13 9.56
N ALA A 233 -11.27 -5.38 8.94
CA ALA A 233 -11.61 -4.41 7.91
C ALA A 233 -12.20 -5.09 6.66
N ALA A 234 -11.63 -6.22 6.23
CA ALA A 234 -12.17 -7.01 5.12
C ALA A 234 -13.58 -7.54 5.40
N LEU A 235 -13.89 -7.92 6.64
CA LEU A 235 -15.24 -8.29 7.08
C LEU A 235 -16.23 -7.12 7.00
N TYR A 236 -15.87 -5.94 7.51
CA TYR A 236 -16.70 -4.74 7.38
C TYR A 236 -16.93 -4.36 5.92
N TYR A 237 -15.88 -4.39 5.09
CA TYR A 237 -16.00 -4.15 3.65
C TYR A 237 -16.91 -5.18 2.97
N GLY A 238 -16.77 -6.47 3.29
CA GLY A 238 -17.61 -7.56 2.76
C GLY A 238 -19.10 -7.44 3.15
N LYS A 239 -19.40 -6.80 4.28
CA LYS A 239 -20.76 -6.43 4.71
C LYS A 239 -21.32 -5.18 4.01
N GLY A 240 -20.47 -4.43 3.29
CA GLY A 240 -20.81 -3.13 2.70
C GLY A 240 -20.49 -1.92 3.58
N ASP A 241 -19.96 -2.12 4.80
CA ASP A 241 -19.53 -1.05 5.72
C ASP A 241 -18.15 -0.49 5.29
N GLY A 242 -17.96 -0.18 4.00
CA GLY A 242 -16.67 0.18 3.41
C GLY A 242 -15.98 1.38 4.08
N ARG A 243 -16.75 2.34 4.59
CA ARG A 243 -16.22 3.46 5.38
C ARG A 243 -15.58 2.98 6.69
N LYS A 244 -16.24 2.06 7.42
CA LYS A 244 -15.72 1.49 8.66
C LYS A 244 -14.47 0.63 8.42
N ALA A 245 -14.39 -0.03 7.26
CA ALA A 245 -13.18 -0.73 6.83
C ALA A 245 -12.01 0.25 6.59
N PHE A 246 -12.25 1.37 5.90
CA PHE A 246 -11.26 2.44 5.70
C PHE A 246 -10.76 2.99 7.04
N ASP A 247 -11.67 3.44 7.90
CA ASP A 247 -11.34 4.06 9.19
C ASP A 247 -10.54 3.10 10.10
N LEU A 248 -10.89 1.81 10.08
CA LEU A 248 -10.23 0.78 10.89
C LEU A 248 -8.84 0.39 10.38
N MET A 249 -8.57 0.48 9.08
CA MET A 249 -7.21 0.36 8.53
C MET A 249 -6.38 1.61 8.84
N GLN A 250 -6.94 2.80 8.63
CA GLN A 250 -6.29 4.10 8.86
C GLN A 250 -5.81 4.23 10.32
N ALA A 251 -6.69 3.94 11.29
CA ALA A 251 -6.38 3.94 12.73
C ALA A 251 -5.41 2.82 13.19
N GLY A 252 -4.93 1.98 12.26
CA GLY A 252 -3.81 1.06 12.47
C GLY A 252 -2.51 1.51 11.80
N ILE A 253 -2.57 2.14 10.63
CA ILE A 253 -1.40 2.81 10.00
C ILE A 253 -0.86 3.91 10.94
N GLU A 254 -1.73 4.59 11.67
CA GLU A 254 -1.36 5.55 12.72
C GLU A 254 -0.66 4.93 13.94
N ARG A 255 -0.84 3.62 14.16
CA ARG A 255 -0.21 2.86 15.28
C ARG A 255 1.09 2.19 14.88
N ASN A 256 1.23 1.86 13.60
CA ASN A 256 2.46 1.33 13.02
C ASN A 256 2.77 2.07 11.70
N PRO A 257 3.40 3.26 11.75
CA PRO A 257 3.68 4.04 10.56
C PRO A 257 4.55 3.31 9.53
N ASP A 258 5.45 2.42 9.97
CA ASP A 258 6.33 1.62 9.09
C ASP A 258 5.63 0.35 8.55
N GLY A 259 4.42 0.04 9.02
CA GLY A 259 3.67 -1.15 8.64
C GLY A 259 3.11 -1.12 7.22
N GLU A 260 3.57 -2.04 6.38
CA GLU A 260 3.08 -2.14 5.00
C GLU A 260 1.75 -2.87 4.84
N VAL A 261 1.38 -3.76 5.76
CA VAL A 261 0.21 -4.67 5.64
C VAL A 261 -1.09 -3.87 5.46
N LEU A 262 -1.32 -2.90 6.34
CA LEU A 262 -2.52 -2.08 6.33
C LEU A 262 -2.51 -1.04 5.21
N ARG A 263 -1.33 -0.52 4.85
CA ARG A 263 -1.14 0.39 3.70
C ARG A 263 -1.50 -0.31 2.39
N LEU A 264 -1.01 -1.54 2.18
CA LEU A 264 -1.36 -2.41 1.05
C LEU A 264 -2.86 -2.73 1.03
N ALA A 265 -3.43 -3.13 2.17
CA ALA A 265 -4.85 -3.46 2.26
C ALA A 265 -5.74 -2.26 1.91
N LEU A 266 -5.39 -1.06 2.39
CA LEU A 266 -6.13 0.18 2.15
C LEU A 266 -6.01 0.64 0.70
N ALA A 267 -4.81 0.57 0.12
CA ALA A 267 -4.59 0.86 -1.30
C ALA A 267 -5.39 -0.11 -2.20
N LYS A 268 -5.33 -1.43 -1.92
CA LYS A 268 -6.10 -2.46 -2.65
C LYS A 268 -7.62 -2.24 -2.55
N LEU A 269 -8.12 -1.81 -1.40
CA LEU A 269 -9.52 -1.43 -1.19
C LEU A 269 -9.90 -0.22 -2.07
N LEU A 270 -9.09 0.85 -2.06
CA LEU A 270 -9.33 2.05 -2.85
C LEU A 270 -9.25 1.79 -4.37
N VAL A 271 -8.36 0.89 -4.83
CA VAL A 271 -8.34 0.42 -6.23
C VAL A 271 -9.65 -0.30 -6.59
N LYS A 272 -10.17 -1.15 -5.70
CA LYS A 272 -11.45 -1.85 -5.93
C LYS A 272 -12.63 -0.88 -6.03
N GLU A 273 -12.61 0.19 -5.24
CA GLU A 273 -13.54 1.32 -5.32
C GLU A 273 -13.28 2.27 -6.52
N LYS A 274 -12.31 1.96 -7.39
CA LYS A 274 -11.88 2.76 -8.56
C LYS A 274 -11.31 4.14 -8.20
N GLN A 275 -10.95 4.36 -6.93
CA GLN A 275 -10.39 5.61 -6.41
C GLN A 275 -8.86 5.62 -6.55
N GLU A 276 -8.36 5.48 -7.77
CA GLU A 276 -6.95 5.17 -8.04
C GLU A 276 -5.97 6.27 -7.57
N ALA A 277 -6.37 7.54 -7.65
CA ALA A 277 -5.60 8.66 -7.09
C ALA A 277 -5.53 8.60 -5.55
N SER A 278 -6.65 8.27 -4.89
CA SER A 278 -6.69 8.04 -3.44
C SER A 278 -5.87 6.81 -3.04
N ALA A 279 -5.84 5.77 -3.87
CA ALA A 279 -5.16 4.51 -3.60
C ALA A 279 -3.64 4.63 -3.49
N LEU A 280 -3.04 5.67 -4.08
CA LEU A 280 -1.61 5.96 -3.92
C LEU A 280 -1.29 6.58 -2.54
N VAL A 281 -2.25 7.26 -1.89
CA VAL A 281 -2.02 8.01 -0.64
C VAL A 281 -1.52 7.12 0.51
N PRO A 282 -2.09 5.94 0.80
CA PRO A 282 -1.53 5.01 1.80
C PRO A 282 -0.10 4.55 1.48
N LEU A 283 0.29 4.57 0.20
CA LEU A 283 1.59 4.13 -0.31
C LEU A 283 2.58 5.27 -0.57
N ALA A 284 2.22 6.53 -0.27
CA ALA A 284 3.10 7.67 -0.50
C ALA A 284 4.38 7.59 0.35
N TYR A 285 4.19 7.27 1.63
CA TYR A 285 5.26 6.89 2.55
C TYR A 285 5.97 5.61 2.07
N LEU A 286 7.28 5.52 2.30
CA LEU A 286 8.08 4.35 1.98
C LEU A 286 8.57 3.68 3.28
N PRO A 287 8.16 2.43 3.57
CA PRO A 287 8.66 1.66 4.69
C PRO A 287 10.18 1.44 4.68
N SER A 288 10.76 1.15 5.84
CA SER A 288 12.20 0.86 6.01
C SER A 288 12.66 -0.38 5.22
N GLN A 289 11.77 -1.35 5.03
CA GLN A 289 12.01 -2.56 4.24
C GLN A 289 10.76 -2.93 3.41
N PRO A 290 10.50 -2.21 2.30
CA PRO A 290 9.28 -2.40 1.53
C PRO A 290 9.36 -3.68 0.70
N SER A 291 8.27 -4.42 0.63
CA SER A 291 8.17 -5.63 -0.17
C SER A 291 8.05 -5.34 -1.68
N ILE A 292 8.27 -6.38 -2.48
CA ILE A 292 8.03 -6.32 -3.93
C ILE A 292 6.55 -6.04 -4.23
N GLU A 293 5.61 -6.49 -3.38
CA GLU A 293 4.19 -6.14 -3.56
C GLU A 293 3.93 -4.66 -3.27
N TYR A 294 4.51 -4.12 -2.18
CA TYR A 294 4.40 -2.69 -1.85
C TYR A 294 4.89 -1.80 -2.99
N LEU A 295 6.13 -2.05 -3.44
CA LEU A 295 6.75 -1.25 -4.49
C LEU A 295 6.05 -1.41 -5.84
N SER A 296 5.60 -2.61 -6.21
CA SER A 296 4.94 -2.83 -7.51
C SER A 296 3.54 -2.21 -7.56
N LEU A 297 2.78 -2.22 -6.46
CA LEU A 297 1.50 -1.51 -6.39
C LEU A 297 1.72 0.02 -6.39
N ARG A 298 2.69 0.53 -5.62
CA ARG A 298 3.07 1.95 -5.59
C ARG A 298 3.51 2.45 -6.97
N ALA A 299 4.37 1.70 -7.67
CA ALA A 299 4.85 2.01 -9.00
C ALA A 299 3.72 2.03 -10.05
N ALA A 300 2.87 1.00 -10.07
CA ALA A 300 1.79 0.88 -11.03
C ALA A 300 0.71 1.97 -10.84
N LEU A 301 0.39 2.31 -9.60
CA LEU A 301 -0.53 3.42 -9.31
C LEU A 301 0.11 4.75 -9.71
N ALA A 302 1.32 5.06 -9.23
CA ALA A 302 2.02 6.29 -9.55
C ALA A 302 2.19 6.52 -11.07
N GLN A 303 2.51 5.47 -11.85
CA GLN A 303 2.58 5.56 -13.30
C GLN A 303 1.21 5.89 -13.93
N LYS A 304 0.12 5.30 -13.41
CA LYS A 304 -1.23 5.51 -13.92
C LYS A 304 -1.79 6.90 -13.59
N THR A 305 -1.53 7.39 -12.38
CA THR A 305 -1.97 8.72 -11.91
C THR A 305 -0.93 9.83 -12.12
N LYS A 306 0.17 9.54 -12.83
CA LYS A 306 1.22 10.45 -13.32
C LYS A 306 2.09 11.13 -12.24
N GLN A 307 2.36 10.43 -11.13
CA GLN A 307 3.38 10.80 -10.15
C GLN A 307 4.73 10.21 -10.58
N ASP A 308 5.29 10.75 -11.66
CA ASP A 308 6.39 10.12 -12.39
C ASP A 308 7.64 9.84 -11.52
N GLU A 309 7.98 10.74 -10.59
CA GLU A 309 9.08 10.51 -9.64
C GLU A 309 8.80 9.38 -8.64
N ILE A 310 7.56 9.26 -8.14
CA ILE A 310 7.15 8.15 -7.25
C ILE A 310 7.20 6.82 -8.02
N ALA A 311 6.81 6.84 -9.29
CA ALA A 311 6.95 5.67 -10.17
C ALA A 311 8.43 5.33 -10.42
N ARG A 312 9.27 6.32 -10.70
CA ARG A 312 10.71 6.17 -10.98
C ARG A 312 11.45 5.58 -9.76
N GLU A 313 11.24 6.15 -8.58
CA GLU A 313 11.78 5.64 -7.30
C GLU A 313 11.35 4.18 -7.05
N SER A 314 10.06 3.89 -7.20
CA SER A 314 9.52 2.55 -6.94
C SER A 314 10.05 1.52 -7.93
N TYR A 315 10.16 1.85 -9.22
CA TYR A 315 10.75 0.96 -10.22
C TYR A 315 12.26 0.78 -10.04
N GLN A 316 13.00 1.79 -9.58
CA GLN A 316 14.41 1.65 -9.25
C GLN A 316 14.62 0.61 -8.14
N GLN A 317 13.91 0.74 -7.01
CA GLN A 317 14.01 -0.22 -5.91
C GLN A 317 13.53 -1.63 -6.29
N LEU A 318 12.59 -1.75 -7.24
CA LEU A 318 12.21 -3.04 -7.82
C LEU A 318 13.33 -3.65 -8.67
N THR A 319 14.07 -2.85 -9.46
CA THR A 319 15.25 -3.35 -10.19
C THR A 319 16.43 -3.70 -9.28
N GLU A 320 16.49 -3.13 -8.07
CA GLU A 320 17.49 -3.48 -7.05
C GLU A 320 17.11 -4.75 -6.27
N LYS A 321 15.83 -4.94 -5.91
CA LYS A 321 15.32 -6.11 -5.17
C LYS A 321 15.05 -7.34 -6.05
N ASP A 322 14.64 -7.16 -7.31
CA ASP A 322 14.33 -8.21 -8.28
C ASP A 322 14.99 -7.90 -9.65
N PRO A 323 16.34 -7.93 -9.73
CA PRO A 323 17.10 -7.51 -10.91
C PRO A 323 16.90 -8.41 -12.15
N ASN A 324 16.30 -9.59 -12.00
CA ASN A 324 16.09 -10.56 -13.07
C ASN A 324 14.75 -10.41 -13.80
N ASN A 325 13.89 -9.49 -13.35
CA ASN A 325 12.55 -9.27 -13.87
C ASN A 325 12.50 -8.04 -14.79
N GLY A 326 12.37 -8.29 -16.09
CA GLY A 326 12.42 -7.25 -17.13
C GLY A 326 11.26 -6.26 -17.08
N ARG A 327 10.17 -6.57 -16.35
CA ARG A 327 9.04 -5.65 -16.17
C ARG A 327 9.42 -4.43 -15.33
N TRP A 328 10.29 -4.61 -14.34
CA TRP A 328 10.77 -3.51 -13.51
C TRP A 328 11.72 -2.60 -14.26
N TRP A 329 12.65 -3.18 -15.03
CA TRP A 329 13.53 -2.45 -15.94
C TRP A 329 12.77 -1.68 -17.03
N LEU A 330 11.72 -2.28 -17.61
CA LEU A 330 10.82 -1.60 -18.55
C LEU A 330 10.06 -0.44 -17.88
N GLY A 331 9.54 -0.66 -16.66
CA GLY A 331 8.88 0.39 -15.89
C GLY A 331 9.81 1.58 -15.59
N LEU A 332 11.03 1.28 -15.15
CA LEU A 332 12.09 2.27 -14.89
C LEU A 332 12.46 3.06 -16.14
N ALA A 333 12.70 2.37 -17.26
CA ALA A 333 13.05 2.98 -18.54
C ALA A 333 11.98 3.97 -19.01
N ILE A 334 10.70 3.62 -18.89
CA ILE A 334 9.57 4.50 -19.26
C ILE A 334 9.54 5.77 -18.38
N GLN A 335 9.85 5.70 -17.08
CA GLN A 335 9.89 6.90 -16.24
C GLN A 335 11.13 7.76 -16.52
N GLN A 336 12.30 7.13 -16.72
CA GLN A 336 13.53 7.83 -17.09
C GLN A 336 13.37 8.55 -18.43
N GLU A 337 12.70 7.93 -19.41
CA GLU A 337 12.40 8.54 -20.70
C GLU A 337 11.45 9.75 -20.56
N ARG A 338 10.42 9.64 -19.71
CA ARG A 338 9.52 10.77 -19.39
C ARG A 338 10.24 11.92 -18.67
N ALA A 339 11.25 11.60 -17.86
CA ALA A 339 12.16 12.56 -17.24
C ALA A 339 13.28 13.06 -18.19
N LEU A 340 13.22 12.72 -19.48
CA LEU A 340 14.20 13.10 -20.52
C LEU A 340 15.63 12.57 -20.27
N GLN A 341 15.78 11.54 -19.43
CA GLN A 341 17.06 10.94 -19.04
C GLN A 341 17.51 9.90 -20.07
N TRP A 342 17.68 10.31 -21.33
CA TRP A 342 17.82 9.40 -22.49
C TRP A 342 18.87 8.27 -22.32
N PRO A 343 20.11 8.53 -21.85
CA PRO A 343 21.11 7.47 -21.70
C PRO A 343 20.73 6.44 -20.62
N ALA A 344 20.08 6.89 -19.54
CA ALA A 344 19.61 6.02 -18.48
C ALA A 344 18.44 5.15 -18.96
N ALA A 345 17.47 5.76 -19.65
CA ALA A 345 16.34 5.06 -20.25
C ALA A 345 16.80 4.01 -21.27
N GLN A 346 17.76 4.35 -22.14
CA GLN A 346 18.39 3.43 -23.10
C GLN A 346 19.05 2.22 -22.41
N HIS A 347 19.82 2.45 -21.35
CA HIS A 347 20.41 1.37 -20.55
C HIS A 347 19.34 0.50 -19.87
N ALA A 348 18.31 1.10 -19.26
CA ALA A 348 17.23 0.35 -18.60
C ALA A 348 16.39 -0.47 -19.61
N TYR A 349 16.15 0.05 -20.81
CA TYR A 349 15.53 -0.67 -21.92
C TYR A 349 16.40 -1.87 -22.38
N GLN A 350 17.71 -1.70 -22.49
CA GLN A 350 18.64 -2.81 -22.79
C GLN A 350 18.65 -3.87 -21.68
N GLN A 351 18.68 -3.46 -20.40
CA GLN A 351 18.57 -4.40 -19.28
C GLN A 351 17.25 -5.18 -19.34
N ALA A 352 16.12 -4.52 -19.63
CA ALA A 352 14.81 -5.15 -19.73
C ALA A 352 14.77 -6.28 -20.76
N LEU A 353 15.33 -6.07 -21.96
CA LEU A 353 15.44 -7.11 -22.99
C LEU A 353 16.29 -8.32 -22.57
N ASN A 354 17.30 -8.08 -21.73
CA ASN A 354 18.21 -9.11 -21.20
C ASN A 354 17.63 -9.86 -19.96
N LYS A 355 16.42 -9.52 -19.51
CA LYS A 355 15.78 -10.09 -18.29
C LYS A 355 14.54 -10.93 -18.63
N VAL A 356 14.09 -11.72 -17.65
CA VAL A 356 12.94 -12.63 -17.79
C VAL A 356 11.61 -11.88 -17.56
N GLY A 357 10.51 -12.38 -18.13
CA GLY A 357 9.14 -11.97 -17.77
C GLY A 357 8.49 -10.91 -18.67
N LEU A 358 9.21 -10.37 -19.65
CA LEU A 358 8.60 -9.56 -20.72
C LEU A 358 7.71 -10.40 -21.64
N SER A 359 6.72 -9.74 -22.27
CA SER A 359 5.98 -10.31 -23.40
C SER A 359 6.68 -9.99 -24.73
N SER A 360 6.36 -10.72 -25.80
CA SER A 360 6.84 -10.41 -27.16
C SER A 360 6.41 -9.00 -27.61
N GLN A 361 5.21 -8.56 -27.25
CA GLN A 361 4.73 -7.19 -27.49
C GLN A 361 5.57 -6.15 -26.72
N SER A 362 5.98 -6.47 -25.49
CA SER A 362 6.87 -5.61 -24.69
C SER A 362 8.27 -5.53 -25.31
N GLN A 363 8.82 -6.65 -25.77
CA GLN A 363 10.13 -6.68 -26.46
C GLN A 363 10.09 -5.86 -27.76
N ALA A 364 9.05 -6.02 -28.57
CA ALA A 364 8.85 -5.24 -29.80
C ALA A 364 8.76 -3.73 -29.53
N PHE A 365 8.00 -3.32 -28.51
CA PHE A 365 7.93 -1.93 -28.06
C PHE A 365 9.32 -1.38 -27.68
N ILE A 366 10.11 -2.14 -26.91
CA ILE A 366 11.44 -1.70 -26.48
C ILE A 366 12.39 -1.55 -27.69
N HIS A 367 12.39 -2.48 -28.64
CA HIS A 367 13.19 -2.37 -29.86
C HIS A 367 12.84 -1.11 -30.67
N GLN A 368 11.54 -0.81 -30.84
CA GLN A 368 11.09 0.42 -31.50
C GLN A 368 11.53 1.68 -30.75
N ARG A 369 11.53 1.64 -29.40
CA ARG A 369 11.90 2.79 -28.58
C ARG A 369 13.41 3.05 -28.60
N LEU A 370 14.23 2.00 -28.52
CA LEU A 370 15.69 2.08 -28.66
C LEU A 370 16.10 2.66 -30.02
N GLN A 371 15.41 2.29 -31.11
CA GLN A 371 15.64 2.86 -32.44
C GLN A 371 15.37 4.37 -32.50
N LEU A 372 14.30 4.84 -31.85
CA LEU A 372 14.00 6.28 -31.81
C LEU A 372 15.02 7.05 -30.94
N LEU A 373 15.38 6.52 -29.77
CA LEU A 373 16.36 7.18 -28.88
C LEU A 373 17.71 7.36 -29.57
N ALA A 374 18.19 6.37 -30.33
CA ALA A 374 19.42 6.49 -31.12
C ALA A 374 19.32 7.61 -32.18
N SER A 375 18.24 7.69 -32.94
CA SER A 375 18.08 8.77 -33.94
C SER A 375 17.95 10.17 -33.31
N LEU A 376 17.44 10.27 -32.08
CA LEU A 376 17.42 11.53 -31.33
C LEU A 376 18.84 11.94 -30.90
N GLU A 377 19.68 11.01 -30.46
CA GLU A 377 21.10 11.22 -30.13
C GLU A 377 21.91 11.65 -31.36
N GLU A 378 21.67 11.02 -32.53
CA GLU A 378 22.27 11.43 -33.81
C GLU A 378 21.87 12.88 -34.18
N THR A 379 20.60 13.28 -34.01
CA THR A 379 20.19 14.68 -34.29
C THR A 379 20.73 15.69 -33.29
N GLN A 380 20.97 15.32 -32.03
CA GLN A 380 21.54 16.20 -31.01
C GLN A 380 23.06 16.37 -31.14
N SER A 381 23.76 15.39 -31.72
CA SER A 381 25.22 15.47 -31.96
C SER A 381 25.60 16.11 -33.30
N ALA A 382 24.60 16.44 -34.14
CA ALA A 382 24.77 17.08 -35.44
C ALA A 382 24.44 18.60 -35.47
N ASN A 383 24.15 19.21 -34.31
CA ASN A 383 23.83 20.64 -34.14
C ASN A 383 24.74 21.28 -33.08
#